data_AF-A0A1Q7DKH0-F1
#
_entry.id   AF-A0A1Q7DKH0-F1
#
_cell.length_a   1.000
_cell.length_b   1.000
_cell.length_c   1.000
_cell.angle_alpha   90.00
_cell.angle_beta   90.00
_cell.angle_gamma   90.00
#
_symmetry.space_group_name_H-M   'P 1'
#
loop_
_entity.id
_entity.type
_entity.pdbx_description
1 polymer ?
#
loop_
_entity_poly.entity_id
_entity_poly.type
_entity_poly.pdbx_seq_one_letter_code
_entity_poly.pdbx_strand_id
1 'polypeptide(L)'
;MWAWLIQRAAAVLLLIVIAAHLVNPFRRGVQAALLALALIHALLGVRALLLDFGLPLRWHRTLFAAALALSAVLFVVVWSWRWY
;
A
#
# COMPACT_ATOMS: atom_id res chain seq x y z
N MET A 1 1.18 -5.10 -16.13
CA MET A 1 0.29 -6.08 -15.47
C MET A 1 0.49 -6.11 -13.96
N TRP A 2 1.63 -6.57 -13.43
CA TRP A 2 1.90 -6.73 -11.98
C TRP A 2 1.29 -5.69 -11.03
N ALA A 3 1.52 -4.39 -11.26
CA ALA A 3 0.99 -3.31 -10.42
C ALA A 3 -0.52 -3.40 -10.14
N TRP A 4 -1.34 -3.66 -11.18
CA TRP A 4 -2.80 -3.74 -11.06
C TRP A 4 -3.24 -5.00 -10.31
N LEU A 5 -2.50 -6.12 -10.47
CA LEU A 5 -2.75 -7.36 -9.73
C LEU A 5 -2.41 -7.20 -8.24
N ILE A 6 -1.27 -6.58 -7.92
CA ILE A 6 -0.85 -6.28 -6.54
C ILE A 6 -1.88 -5.36 -5.86
N GLN A 7 -2.31 -4.29 -6.53
CA GLN A 7 -3.34 -3.38 -6.00
C GLN A 7 -4.69 -4.07 -5.77
N ARG A 8 -5.08 -5.02 -6.64
CA ARG A 8 -6.30 -5.84 -6.50
C ARG A 8 -6.20 -6.80 -5.31
N ALA A 9 -5.08 -7.52 -5.20
CA ALA A 9 -4.82 -8.42 -4.09
C ALA A 9 -4.78 -7.67 -2.74
N ALA A 10 -4.14 -6.50 -2.72
CA ALA A 10 -4.11 -5.63 -1.54
C ALA A 10 -5.53 -5.16 -1.14
N ALA A 11 -6.38 -4.80 -2.11
CA ALA A 11 -7.77 -4.41 -1.84
C ALA A 11 -8.58 -5.55 -1.18
N VAL A 12 -8.49 -6.77 -1.71
CA VAL A 12 -9.22 -7.93 -1.18
C VAL A 12 -8.67 -8.35 0.19
N LEU A 13 -7.34 -8.36 0.37
CA LEU A 13 -6.71 -8.67 1.65
C LEU A 13 -7.01 -7.62 2.72
N LEU A 14 -7.14 -6.34 2.35
CA LEU A 14 -7.54 -5.28 3.28
C LEU A 14 -8.90 -5.55 3.92
N LEU A 15 -9.90 -6.07 3.19
CA LEU A 15 -11.21 -6.39 3.78
C LEU A 15 -11.07 -7.40 4.94
N ILE A 16 -10.26 -8.44 4.74
CA ILE A 16 -9.98 -9.49 5.74
C ILE A 16 -9.17 -8.93 6.92
N VAL A 17 -8.14 -8.12 6.63
CA VAL A 17 -7.23 -7.57 7.65
C VAL A 17 -7.91 -6.46 8.47
N ILE A 18 -8.80 -5.66 7.89
CA ILE A 18 -9.63 -4.68 8.60
C ILE A 18 -10.59 -5.42 9.56
N ALA A 19 -11.28 -6.47 9.10
CA ALA A 19 -12.13 -7.27 9.99
C ALA A 19 -11.33 -7.89 11.16
N ALA A 20 -10.13 -8.44 10.88
CA ALA A 20 -9.24 -8.97 11.91
C ALA A 20 -8.74 -7.88 12.88
N HIS A 21 -8.54 -6.64 12.41
CA HIS A 21 -8.12 -5.51 13.23
C HIS A 21 -9.24 -5.02 14.14
N LEU A 22 -10.49 -4.97 13.65
CA LEU A 22 -11.67 -4.62 14.45
C LEU A 22 -11.94 -5.66 15.56
N VAL A 23 -11.67 -6.95 15.30
CA VAL A 23 -11.80 -8.02 16.31
C VAL A 23 -10.70 -7.96 17.38
N ASN A 24 -9.46 -7.62 17.03
CA ASN A 24 -8.39 -7.40 18.01
C ASN A 24 -7.32 -6.44 17.47
N PRO A 25 -7.37 -5.14 17.80
CA PRO A 25 -6.49 -4.14 17.21
C PRO A 25 -5.04 -4.24 17.72
N PHE A 26 -4.80 -4.94 18.83
CA PHE A 26 -3.49 -5.09 19.47
C PHE A 26 -2.60 -6.18 18.82
N ARG A 27 -3.14 -7.00 17.93
CA ARG A 27 -2.36 -8.03 17.21
C ARG A 27 -1.32 -7.39 16.30
N ARG A 28 -0.06 -7.33 16.74
CA ARG A 28 1.07 -6.71 16.00
C ARG A 28 1.16 -7.13 14.54
N GLY A 29 0.98 -8.41 14.21
CA GLY A 29 0.97 -8.89 12.82
C GLY A 29 -0.18 -8.33 11.97
N VAL A 30 -1.37 -8.12 12.56
CA VAL A 30 -2.52 -7.50 11.89
C VAL A 30 -2.28 -6.01 11.68
N GLN A 31 -1.71 -5.31 12.67
CA GLN A 31 -1.30 -3.90 12.54
C GLN A 31 -0.28 -3.71 11.39
N ALA A 32 0.71 -4.60 11.29
CA ALA A 32 1.71 -4.59 10.21
C ALA A 32 1.06 -4.83 8.84
N ALA A 33 0.23 -5.88 8.73
CA ALA A 33 -0.48 -6.18 7.49
C ALA A 33 -1.40 -5.03 7.05
N LEU A 34 -2.12 -4.41 7.99
CA LEU A 34 -3.01 -3.28 7.71
C LEU A 34 -2.23 -2.09 7.13
N LEU A 35 -1.14 -1.68 7.80
CA LEU A 35 -0.29 -0.58 7.35
C LEU A 35 0.34 -0.86 5.99
N ALA A 36 0.93 -2.05 5.79
CA ALA A 36 1.61 -2.41 4.55
C ALA A 36 0.63 -2.49 3.36
N LEU A 37 -0.52 -3.16 3.53
CA LEU A 37 -1.51 -3.30 2.47
C LEU A 37 -2.19 -1.96 2.14
N ALA A 38 -2.45 -1.11 3.14
CA ALA A 38 -3.04 0.22 2.93
C ALA A 38 -2.09 1.13 2.14
N LEU A 39 -0.80 1.19 2.51
CA LEU A 39 0.21 1.97 1.79
C LEU A 39 0.36 1.51 0.34
N ILE A 40 0.50 0.19 0.12
CA ILE A 40 0.64 -0.40 -1.21
C ILE A 40 -0.61 -0.15 -2.07
N HIS A 41 -1.81 -0.34 -1.51
CA HIS A 41 -3.06 -0.10 -2.24
C HIS A 41 -3.22 1.38 -2.61
N ALA A 42 -3.01 2.29 -1.65
CA ALA A 42 -3.18 3.72 -1.85
C ALA A 42 -2.16 4.28 -2.86
N LEU A 43 -0.87 3.95 -2.72
CA LEU A 43 0.17 4.50 -3.60
C LEU A 43 0.15 3.91 -5.01
N LEU A 44 -0.28 2.65 -5.18
CA LEU A 44 -0.57 2.11 -6.51
C LEU A 44 -1.85 2.72 -7.12
N GLY A 45 -2.83 3.10 -6.30
CA GLY A 45 -4.00 3.87 -6.70
C GLY A 45 -3.66 5.28 -7.17
N VAL A 46 -2.87 6.04 -6.40
CA VAL A 46 -2.36 7.37 -6.80
C VAL A 46 -1.56 7.27 -8.10
N ARG A 47 -0.72 6.23 -8.25
CA ARG A 47 -0.02 5.96 -9.51
C ARG A 47 -0.99 5.74 -10.69
N ALA A 48 -2.11 5.04 -10.48
CA ALA A 48 -3.11 4.85 -11.54
C ALA A 48 -3.72 6.20 -11.93
N LEU A 49 -4.27 6.93 -10.96
CA LEU A 49 -4.87 8.26 -11.16
C LEU A 49 -3.92 9.22 -11.90
N LEU A 50 -2.64 9.27 -11.54
CA LEU A 50 -1.65 10.11 -12.24
C LEU A 50 -1.51 9.76 -13.73
N LEU A 51 -1.52 8.48 -14.09
CA LEU A 51 -1.47 8.04 -15.49
C LEU A 51 -2.81 8.31 -16.21
N ASP A 52 -3.93 8.15 -15.51
CA ASP A 52 -5.28 8.42 -16.03
C ASP A 52 -5.50 9.93 -16.28
N PHE A 53 -4.88 10.80 -15.48
CA PHE A 53 -4.77 12.25 -15.72
C PHE A 53 -3.74 12.63 -16.82
N GLY A 54 -3.28 11.67 -17.62
CA GLY A 54 -2.47 11.92 -18.83
C GLY A 54 -0.96 12.03 -18.62
N LEU A 55 -0.42 11.66 -17.44
CA LEU A 55 1.01 11.67 -17.20
C LEU A 55 1.73 10.68 -18.15
N PRO A 56 2.76 11.09 -18.92
CA PRO A 56 3.28 10.29 -20.03
C PRO A 56 3.70 8.86 -19.68
N LEU A 57 3.22 7.88 -20.48
CA LEU A 57 3.37 6.44 -20.22
C LEU A 57 4.83 5.96 -20.03
N ARG A 58 5.83 6.69 -20.53
CA ARG A 58 7.27 6.43 -20.25
C ARG A 58 7.57 6.31 -18.75
N TRP A 59 6.83 7.02 -17.90
CA TRP A 59 6.96 6.99 -16.45
C TRP A 59 6.37 5.74 -15.78
N HIS A 60 5.71 4.83 -16.51
CA HIS A 60 4.95 3.73 -15.91
C HIS A 60 5.79 2.78 -15.02
N ARG A 61 7.09 2.63 -15.31
CA ARG A 61 8.05 1.84 -14.52
C ARG A 61 8.54 2.63 -13.31
N THR A 62 8.98 3.87 -13.52
CA THR A 62 9.49 4.76 -12.48
C THR A 62 8.43 5.00 -11.40
N LEU A 63 7.18 5.30 -11.77
CA LEU A 63 6.09 5.45 -10.80
C LEU A 63 5.72 4.14 -10.08
N PHE A 64 5.93 2.97 -10.70
CA PHE A 64 5.71 1.69 -10.03
C PHE A 64 6.79 1.43 -8.97
N ALA A 65 8.06 1.61 -9.34
CA ALA A 65 9.19 1.50 -8.41
C ALA A 65 9.08 2.53 -7.27
N ALA A 66 8.76 3.79 -7.59
CA ALA A 66 8.58 4.85 -6.61
C ALA A 66 7.41 4.58 -5.65
N ALA A 67 6.26 4.09 -6.14
CA ALA A 67 5.13 3.73 -5.27
C ALA A 67 5.49 2.60 -4.29
N LEU A 68 6.22 1.57 -4.74
CA LEU A 68 6.67 0.48 -3.85
C LEU A 68 7.77 0.94 -2.87
N ALA A 69 8.75 1.71 -3.33
CA ALA A 69 9.81 2.26 -2.48
C ALA A 69 9.25 3.20 -1.41
N LEU A 70 8.33 4.10 -1.79
CA LEU A 70 7.64 4.99 -0.85
C LEU A 70 6.74 4.20 0.13
N SER A 71 6.07 3.13 -0.33
CA SER A 71 5.33 2.23 0.56
C SER A 71 6.24 1.61 1.63
N ALA A 72 7.43 1.13 1.23
CA ALA A 72 8.40 0.54 2.14
C ALA A 72 9.00 1.57 3.11
N VAL A 73 9.37 2.77 2.62
CA VAL A 73 9.89 3.87 3.45
C VAL A 73 8.86 4.33 4.47
N LEU A 74 7.61 4.61 4.05
CA LEU A 74 6.54 5.00 4.95
C LEU A 74 6.20 3.89 5.95
N PHE A 75 6.21 2.62 5.53
CA PHE A 75 6.05 1.51 6.45
C PHE A 75 7.14 1.52 7.52
N VAL A 76 8.43 1.58 7.15
CA VAL A 76 9.55 1.58 8.11
C VAL A 76 9.50 2.78 9.05
N VAL A 77 9.24 3.99 8.54
CA VAL A 77 9.15 5.22 9.34
C VAL A 77 8.00 5.13 10.35
N VAL A 78 6.78 4.87 9.89
CA VAL A 78 5.59 4.80 10.77
C VAL A 78 5.68 3.62 11.74
N TRP A 79 6.22 2.47 11.29
CA TRP A 79 6.36 1.29 12.14
C TRP A 79 7.42 1.46 13.23
N SER A 80 8.48 2.22 12.96
CA SER A 80 9.52 2.54 13.94
C SER A 80 9.08 3.63 14.90
N TRP A 81 8.37 4.66 14.42
CA TRP A 81 7.87 5.76 15.25
C TRP A 81 6.91 5.25 16.35
N ARG A 82 5.99 4.34 16.03
CA ARG A 82 4.84 3.95 16.90
C ARG A 82 5.16 3.42 18.31
N TRP A 83 6.43 3.28 18.66
CA TRP A 83 6.93 2.80 19.94
C TRP A 83 7.62 3.91 20.78
N TYR A 84 7.66 5.13 20.26
CA TYR A 84 8.14 6.36 20.90
C TYR A 84 6.98 7.34 21.11
#